data_AF-A0A0Q7HW16-F1
#
_entry.id   AF-A0A0Q7HW16-F1
#
_cell.length_a   1.000
_cell.length_b   1.000
_cell.length_c   1.000
_cell.angle_alpha   90.00
_cell.angle_beta   90.00
_cell.angle_gamma   90.00
#
_symmetry.space_group_name_H-M   'P 1'
#
loop_
_entity.id
_entity.type
_entity.pdbx_description
1 polymer ?
#
loop_
_entity_poly.entity_id
_entity_poly.type
_entity_poly.pdbx_seq_one_letter_code
_entity_poly.pdbx_strand_id
1 'polypeptide(L)' 'MSFVQELVANCHALVVRPLRQPIVADYGQRLRRFPYKGYSIYYQVNSAEDVVVVHILNDAMDHRRILDS' A
#
# COMPACT_ATOMS: atom_id res chain seq x y z
N MET A 1 -9.76 -10.81 -16.06
CA MET A 1 -8.74 -10.44 -15.07
C MET A 1 -9.30 -10.79 -13.70
N SER A 2 -8.57 -11.53 -12.86
CA SER A 2 -8.97 -11.75 -11.47
C SER A 2 -8.57 -10.57 -10.59
N PHE A 3 -9.22 -10.41 -9.44
CA PHE A 3 -8.87 -9.37 -8.47
C PHE A 3 -7.39 -9.41 -8.04
N VAL A 4 -6.83 -10.60 -7.84
CA VAL A 4 -5.42 -10.77 -7.48
C VAL A 4 -4.49 -10.27 -8.59
N GLN A 5 -4.82 -10.55 -9.86
CA GLN A 5 -4.03 -10.05 -11.00
C GLN A 5 -4.04 -8.51 -11.07
N GLU A 6 -5.17 -7.89 -10.76
CA GLU A 6 -5.28 -6.44 -10.70
C GLU A 6 -4.42 -5.85 -9.56
N LEU A 7 -4.42 -6.46 -8.38
CA LEU A 7 -3.55 -6.05 -7.27
C LEU A 7 -2.07 -6.15 -7.64
N VAL A 8 -1.65 -7.27 -8.21
CA VAL A 8 -0.26 -7.48 -8.65
C VAL A 8 0.15 -6.43 -9.69
N ALA A 9 -0.70 -6.15 -10.67
CA ALA A 9 -0.45 -5.11 -11.66
C ALA A 9 -0.29 -3.72 -11.03
N ASN A 10 -1.10 -3.38 -10.03
CA ASN A 10 -0.95 -2.14 -9.28
C ASN A 10 0.36 -2.08 -8.50
N CYS A 11 0.79 -3.17 -7.85
CA CYS A 11 2.08 -3.24 -7.16
C CYS A 11 3.24 -2.96 -8.13
N HIS A 12 3.23 -3.54 -9.32
CA HIS A 12 4.25 -3.26 -10.35
C HIS A 12 4.23 -1.79 -10.79
N ALA A 13 3.05 -1.17 -10.89
CA ALA A 13 2.94 0.24 -11.26
C ALA A 13 3.52 1.20 -10.22
N LEU A 14 3.68 0.78 -8.96
CA LEU A 14 4.27 1.62 -7.91
C LEU A 14 5.71 2.04 -8.24
N VAL A 15 6.48 1.18 -8.90
CA VAL A 15 7.89 1.45 -9.26
C VAL A 15 8.01 2.58 -10.29
N VAL A 16 6.96 2.85 -11.09
CA VAL A 16 6.99 3.92 -12.11
C VAL A 16 7.00 5.31 -11.46
N ARG A 17 6.29 5.49 -10.35
CA ARG A 17 6.24 6.76 -9.59
C ARG A 17 6.14 6.49 -8.08
N PRO A 18 7.21 5.97 -7.46
CA PRO A 18 7.14 5.42 -6.11
C PRO A 18 6.86 6.49 -5.05
N LEU A 19 7.29 7.73 -5.29
CA LEU A 19 7.11 8.85 -4.38
C LEU A 19 5.78 9.58 -4.53
N ARG A 20 4.88 9.13 -5.44
CA ARG A 20 3.62 9.84 -5.74
C ARG A 20 2.64 9.84 -4.57
N GLN A 21 2.58 8.77 -3.80
CA GLN A 21 1.61 8.63 -2.71
C GLN A 21 2.15 9.27 -1.43
N PRO A 22 1.32 9.94 -0.62
CA PRO A 22 1.77 10.55 0.63
C PRO A 22 2.31 9.49 1.60
N ILE A 23 3.25 9.91 2.44
CA ILE A 23 3.66 9.12 3.61
C ILE A 23 2.54 9.22 4.63
N VAL A 24 2.11 8.07 5.13
CA VAL A 24 1.19 7.93 6.27
C VAL A 24 2.01 7.61 7.51
N ALA A 25 1.58 8.14 8.66
CA ALA A 25 2.25 7.92 9.95
C ALA A 25 1.82 6.59 10.62
N ASP A 26 1.04 5.77 9.92
CA ASP A 26 0.51 4.53 10.44
C ASP A 26 1.64 3.56 10.82
N TYR A 27 1.46 2.80 11.91
CA TYR A 27 2.39 1.76 12.37
C TYR A 27 3.79 2.23 12.81
N GLY A 28 3.98 3.53 13.07
CA GLY A 28 5.28 4.05 13.51
C GLY A 28 6.38 3.98 12.45
N GLN A 29 6.04 3.60 11.21
CA GLN A 29 6.93 3.55 10.06
C GLN A 29 6.49 4.59 9.02
N ARG A 30 7.44 5.13 8.24
CA ARG A 30 7.13 6.05 7.13
C ARG A 30 6.69 5.26 5.89
N LEU A 31 5.50 4.66 5.96
CA LEU A 31 4.91 3.92 4.85
C LEU A 31 4.13 4.85 3.92
N ARG A 32 4.03 4.48 2.65
CA ARG A 32 3.15 5.12 1.67
C ARG A 32 1.94 4.23 1.44
N ARG A 33 0.80 4.84 1.15
CA ARG A 33 -0.47 4.12 0.97
C ARG A 33 -1.03 4.33 -0.43
N PHE A 34 -1.34 3.24 -1.12
CA PHE A 34 -2.06 3.23 -2.39
C PHE A 34 -3.42 2.55 -2.25
N PRO A 35 -4.54 3.29 -2.35
CA PRO A 35 -5.87 2.71 -2.28
C PRO A 35 -6.29 2.08 -3.61
N TYR A 36 -6.87 0.88 -3.56
CA TYR A 36 -7.42 0.17 -4.71
C TYR A 36 -8.65 -0.66 -4.34
N LYS A 37 -9.83 -0.33 -4.89
CA LYS A 37 -11.08 -1.10 -4.74
C LYS A 37 -11.40 -1.54 -3.29
N GLY A 38 -11.19 -0.65 -2.32
CA GLY A 38 -11.44 -0.93 -0.90
C GLY A 38 -10.33 -1.71 -0.19
N TYR A 39 -9.16 -1.80 -0.82
CA TYR A 39 -7.93 -2.29 -0.20
C TYR A 39 -6.89 -1.18 -0.16
N SER A 40 -6.07 -1.18 0.88
CA SER A 40 -4.90 -0.31 1.00
C SER A 40 -3.62 -1.11 0.85
N ILE A 41 -2.82 -0.76 -0.17
CA ILE A 41 -1.47 -1.27 -0.36
C ILE A 41 -0.50 -0.33 0.34
N TYR A 42 0.09 -0.80 1.43
CA TYR A 42 1.15 -0.10 2.15
C TYR A 42 2.50 -0.55 1.64
N TYR A 43 3.34 0.42 1.30
CA TYR A 43 4.66 0.14 0.74
C TYR A 43 5.71 1.14 1.23
N GLN A 44 6.96 0.72 1.21
CA GLN A 44 8.12 1.55 1.46
C GLN A 44 8.92 1.71 0.17
N VAL A 45 9.56 2.86 0.02
CA VAL A 45 10.48 3.15 -1.08
C VAL A 45 11.88 3.15 -0.49
N ASN A 46 12.69 2.15 -0.83
CA ASN A 46 14.09 2.08 -0.39
C ASN A 46 14.99 2.86 -1.34
N SER A 47 14.69 2.81 -2.65
CA SER A 47 15.38 3.56 -3.70
C SER A 47 14.42 3.86 -4.86
N ALA A 48 14.86 4.59 -5.88
CA ALA A 48 14.02 4.93 -7.04
C ALA A 48 13.46 3.69 -7.79
N GLU A 49 14.15 2.55 -7.68
CA GLU A 49 13.79 1.30 -8.38
C GLU A 49 13.38 0.18 -7.40
N ASP A 50 13.51 0.41 -6.09
CA ASP A 50 13.19 -0.58 -5.06
C ASP A 50 12.00 -0.13 -4.21
N VAL A 51 10.88 -0.82 -4.42
CA VAL A 51 9.62 -0.64 -3.69
C VAL A 51 9.25 -1.95 -3.02
N VAL A 52 9.13 -1.90 -1.70
CA VAL A 52 8.73 -3.06 -0.89
C VAL A 52 7.29 -2.88 -0.44
N VAL A 53 6.41 -3.79 -0.85
CA VAL A 53 5.04 -3.86 -0.34
C VAL A 53 5.09 -4.51 1.04
N VAL A 54 4.64 -3.77 2.05
CA VAL A 54 4.68 -4.18 3.46
C VAL A 54 3.36 -4.86 3.85
N HIS A 55 2.23 -4.26 3.51
CA HIS A 55 0.90 -4.79 3.81
C HIS A 55 -0.09 -4.53 2.68
N ILE A 56 -1.04 -5.43 2.48
CA ILE A 56 -2.25 -5.20 1.69
C ILE A 56 -3.42 -5.52 2.59
N LEU A 57 -4.16 -4.48 2.98
CA LEU A 57 -5.25 -4.57 3.95
C LEU A 57 -6.59 -4.31 3.27
N ASN A 58 -7.65 -4.95 3.74
CA ASN A 58 -9.00 -4.63 3.31
C ASN A 58 -9.54 -3.51 4.19
N ASP A 59 -9.80 -2.35 3.61
CA ASP A 59 -10.19 -1.14 4.34
C ASP A 59 -11.49 -1.36 5.14
N ALA A 60 -12.44 -2.16 4.64
CA ALA A 60 -13.70 -2.40 5.35
C ALA A 60 -13.53 -3.32 6.57
N MET A 61 -12.57 -4.26 6.51
CA MET A 61 -12.34 -5.23 7.58
C MET A 61 -11.29 -4.74 8.59
N ASP A 62 -10.25 -4.05 8.13
CA ASP A 62 -9.07 -3.73 8.93
C ASP A 62 -9.13 -2.32 9.55
N HIS A 63 -10.01 -1.43 9.09
CA HIS A 63 -10.13 -0.06 9.66
C HIS A 63 -10.52 -0.07 11.15
N ARG A 64 -11.24 -1.10 11.62
CA ARG A 64 -11.53 -1.26 13.06
C ARG A 64 -10.31 -1.66 13.88
N ARG A 65 -9.35 -2.39 13.30
CA ARG A 65 -8.20 -2.92 14.05
C ARG A 65 -7.09 -1.86 14.26
N ILE A 66 -7.03 -0.86 13.39
CA ILE A 66 -6.05 0.23 13.45
C ILE A 66 -6.39 1.27 14.54
N LEU A 67 -7.67 1.40 14.91
CA LEU A 67 -8.12 2.39 15.91
C LEU A 67 -8.08 1.88 17.37
N ASP A 68 -7.90 0.58 17.58
CA ASP A 68 -8.01 -0.06 18.90
C ASP A 68 -6.65 -0.50 19.51
N SER A 69 -5.50 -0.03 19.00
CA SER A 69 -4.15 -0.38 19.52
C SER A 69 -3.36 0.81 20.01
#